data_AF-A0A6I7NMD4-F1
#
_entry.id   AF-A0A6I7NMD4-F1
#
_cell.length_a   1.000
_cell.length_b   1.000
_cell.length_c   1.000
_cell.angle_alpha   90.00
_cell.angle_beta   90.00
_cell.angle_gamma   90.00
#
_symmetry.space_group_name_H-M   'P 1'
#
loop_
_entity.id
_entity.type
_entity.pdbx_description
1 polymer ?
#
loop_
_entity_poly.entity_id
_entity_poly.type
_entity_poly.pdbx_seq_one_letter_code
_entity_poly.pdbx_strand_id
1 'polypeptide(L)'
;EGEGLVLTQTDTLFELPFLPLTATFLLISALFHFIIAIPYKDKYVKDLKQGINKLRWYEYAISSSLMIVLISSLFGVRDIAVFALIALANAAMNLFGLDMELLNAGSDKSKEKTNWLPFIFGSIIGLAPWVAIAFYIGVNPNLDQVPGFVWAILLTYFLAFNTFPVNMYLQYKGIGKFKNYLYGERGYIVLSLVAKTILTWLVLFGAFQP
;
A
#
# COMPACT_ATOMS: atom_id res chain seq x y z
N GLU A 1 -3.74 -11.38 -47.34
CA GLU A 1 -4.25 -12.07 -46.13
C GLU A 1 -3.29 -11.74 -45.01
N GLY A 2 -3.71 -10.90 -44.06
CA GLY A 2 -2.83 -10.55 -42.95
C GLY A 2 -2.69 -11.76 -42.04
N GLU A 3 -1.47 -12.23 -41.80
CA GLU A 3 -1.19 -13.15 -40.71
C GLU A 3 -1.80 -12.54 -39.45
N GLY A 4 -2.91 -13.13 -39.00
CA GLY A 4 -3.60 -12.67 -37.80
C GLY A 4 -2.59 -12.66 -36.66
N LEU A 5 -2.60 -11.58 -35.85
CA LEU A 5 -1.85 -11.51 -34.62
C LEU A 5 -1.98 -12.86 -33.90
N VAL A 6 -0.86 -13.58 -33.76
CA VAL A 6 -0.82 -14.86 -33.04
C VAL A 6 -1.07 -14.52 -31.57
N LEU A 7 -2.34 -14.55 -31.18
CA LEU A 7 -2.74 -14.40 -29.79
C LEU A 7 -2.41 -15.72 -29.10
N THR A 8 -1.32 -15.73 -28.35
CA THR A 8 -0.95 -16.87 -27.50
C THR A 8 -2.06 -17.08 -26.47
N GLN A 9 -2.49 -18.33 -26.29
CA GLN A 9 -3.43 -18.68 -25.22
C GLN A 9 -2.78 -18.44 -23.86
N THR A 10 -3.59 -18.08 -22.86
CA THR A 10 -3.09 -17.88 -21.50
C THR A 10 -2.81 -19.22 -20.85
N ASP A 11 -1.56 -19.44 -20.44
CA ASP A 11 -1.15 -20.61 -19.68
C ASP A 11 -1.16 -20.34 -18.16
N THR A 12 -1.50 -21.37 -17.38
CA THR A 12 -1.38 -21.29 -15.92
C THR A 12 0.07 -21.52 -15.52
N LEU A 13 0.71 -20.50 -14.94
CA LEU A 13 2.10 -20.60 -14.45
C LEU A 13 2.17 -21.27 -13.07
N PHE A 14 1.26 -20.91 -12.16
CA PHE A 14 1.14 -21.45 -10.81
C PHE A 14 -0.20 -21.07 -10.20
N GLU A 15 -0.59 -21.78 -9.14
CA GLU A 15 -1.69 -21.38 -8.27
C GLU A 15 -1.19 -20.43 -7.19
N LEU A 16 -1.83 -19.28 -7.03
CA LEU A 16 -1.43 -18.27 -6.06
C LEU A 16 -1.65 -18.79 -4.63
N PRO A 17 -0.60 -18.96 -3.80
CA PRO A 17 -0.75 -19.42 -2.41
C PRO A 17 -1.30 -18.26 -1.54
N PHE A 18 -2.59 -17.97 -1.70
CA PHE A 18 -3.24 -16.76 -1.23
C PHE A 18 -3.15 -16.57 0.30
N LEU A 19 -3.43 -17.63 1.07
CA LEU A 19 -3.38 -17.60 2.54
C LEU A 19 -1.94 -17.43 3.07
N PRO A 20 -0.95 -18.22 2.62
CA PRO A 20 0.45 -17.97 2.97
C PRO A 20 0.93 -16.55 2.63
N LEU A 21 0.57 -16.02 1.45
CA LEU A 21 0.93 -14.66 1.04
C LEU A 21 0.22 -13.58 1.87
N THR A 22 -0.96 -13.88 2.41
CA THR A 22 -1.63 -12.97 3.35
C THR A 22 -0.88 -12.90 4.68
N ALA A 23 -0.31 -14.01 5.15
CA ALA A 23 0.49 -14.01 6.38
C ALA A 23 1.82 -13.26 6.22
N THR A 24 2.42 -13.26 5.02
CA THR A 24 3.75 -12.65 4.82
C THR A 24 3.76 -11.13 4.96
N PHE A 25 2.71 -10.39 4.62
CA PHE A 25 2.72 -8.92 4.83
C PHE A 25 2.72 -8.55 6.33
N LEU A 26 2.15 -9.39 7.21
CA LEU A 26 2.26 -9.21 8.65
C LEU A 26 3.68 -9.48 9.15
N LEU A 27 4.29 -10.57 8.65
CA LEU A 27 5.67 -10.93 8.97
C LEU A 27 6.66 -9.84 8.52
N ILE A 28 6.44 -9.27 7.35
CA ILE A 28 7.22 -8.13 6.84
C ILE A 28 7.11 -6.95 7.82
N SER A 29 5.91 -6.52 8.21
CA SER A 29 5.77 -5.42 9.17
C SER A 29 6.43 -5.74 10.51
N ALA A 30 6.23 -6.96 11.04
CA ALA A 30 6.85 -7.38 12.30
C ALA A 30 8.38 -7.33 12.23
N LEU A 31 8.96 -7.81 11.13
CA LEU A 31 10.41 -7.77 10.88
C LEU A 31 10.93 -6.32 10.83
N PHE A 32 10.24 -5.43 10.12
CA PHE A 32 10.65 -4.02 10.05
C PHE A 32 10.54 -3.32 11.41
N HIS A 33 9.49 -3.59 12.20
CA HIS A 33 9.39 -3.10 13.56
C HIS A 33 10.52 -3.61 14.46
N PHE A 34 10.88 -4.89 14.33
CA PHE A 34 12.03 -5.47 15.03
C PHE A 34 13.34 -4.79 14.63
N ILE A 35 13.57 -4.58 13.33
CA ILE A 35 14.76 -3.88 12.81
C ILE A 35 14.82 -2.45 13.34
N ILE A 36 13.70 -1.71 13.31
CA ILE A 36 13.60 -0.34 13.84
C ILE A 36 13.89 -0.30 15.35
N ALA A 37 13.37 -1.27 16.11
CA ALA A 37 13.45 -1.26 17.57
C ALA A 37 14.82 -1.66 18.12
N ILE A 38 15.56 -2.52 17.40
CA ILE A 38 16.81 -3.12 17.89
C ILE A 38 18.02 -2.63 17.07
N PRO A 39 18.37 -3.20 15.90
CA PRO A 39 19.63 -2.88 15.23
C PRO A 39 19.66 -1.47 14.61
N TYR A 40 18.50 -0.87 14.31
CA TYR A 40 18.41 0.43 13.63
C TYR A 40 17.94 1.57 14.55
N LYS A 41 17.79 1.32 15.86
CA LYS A 41 17.15 2.25 16.80
C LYS A 41 17.78 3.65 16.81
N ASP A 42 19.10 3.74 16.92
CA ASP A 42 19.78 5.03 17.03
C ASP A 42 19.66 5.86 15.75
N LYS A 43 19.73 5.18 14.59
CA LYS A 43 19.57 5.83 13.28
C LYS A 43 18.12 6.25 13.05
N TYR A 44 17.15 5.41 13.45
CA TYR A 44 15.74 5.77 13.45
C TYR A 44 15.49 7.03 14.29
N VAL A 45 15.96 7.07 15.53
CA VAL A 45 15.81 8.25 16.42
C VAL A 45 16.48 9.49 15.82
N LYS A 46 17.64 9.34 15.16
CA LYS A 46 18.31 10.45 14.46
C LYS A 46 17.51 10.97 13.27
N ASP A 47 16.94 10.07 12.46
CA ASP A 47 16.12 10.43 11.29
C ASP A 47 14.79 11.07 11.73
N LEU A 48 14.17 10.60 12.82
CA LEU A 48 12.95 11.19 13.39
C LEU A 48 13.13 12.66 13.77
N LYS A 49 14.31 13.06 14.26
CA LYS A 49 14.61 14.47 14.59
C LYS A 49 14.61 15.39 13.37
N GLN A 50 14.72 14.81 12.17
CA GLN A 50 14.64 15.51 10.88
C GLN A 50 13.29 15.28 10.18
N GLY A 51 12.36 14.60 10.88
CA GLY A 51 11.06 14.21 10.37
C GLY A 51 11.15 13.28 9.17
N ILE A 52 11.96 12.22 9.28
CA ILE A 52 12.14 11.17 8.28
C ILE A 52 11.98 9.81 8.95
N ASN A 53 11.28 8.88 8.29
CA ASN A 53 11.35 7.45 8.60
C ASN A 53 11.47 6.65 7.29
N LYS A 54 12.72 6.31 6.93
CA LYS A 54 13.02 5.57 5.70
C LYS A 54 12.46 4.14 5.71
N LEU A 55 12.59 3.47 6.85
CA LEU A 55 12.22 2.06 6.98
C LEU A 55 10.70 1.87 6.86
N ARG A 56 9.88 2.83 7.30
CA ARG A 56 8.42 2.81 7.08
C ARG A 56 8.07 2.75 5.59
N TRP A 57 8.69 3.58 4.76
CA TRP A 57 8.39 3.61 3.34
C TRP A 57 8.86 2.35 2.61
N TYR A 58 10.00 1.78 2.99
CA TYR A 58 10.44 0.49 2.45
C TYR A 58 9.53 -0.66 2.89
N GLU A 59 9.10 -0.67 4.15
CA GLU A 59 8.13 -1.64 4.65
C GLU A 59 6.83 -1.57 3.85
N TYR A 60 6.25 -0.38 3.72
CA TYR A 60 4.99 -0.19 2.99
C TYR A 60 5.13 -0.49 1.50
N ALA A 61 6.25 -0.12 0.87
CA ALA A 61 6.50 -0.40 -0.54
C ALA A 61 6.48 -1.92 -0.85
N ILE A 62 6.80 -2.77 0.13
CA ILE A 62 6.71 -4.23 -0.01
C ILE A 62 5.35 -4.72 0.46
N SER A 63 4.96 -4.42 1.71
CA SER A 63 3.77 -5.00 2.33
C SER A 63 2.48 -4.54 1.68
N SER A 64 2.29 -3.24 1.44
CA SER A 64 1.08 -2.73 0.79
C SER A 64 0.98 -3.13 -0.69
N SER A 65 2.12 -3.33 -1.36
CA SER A 65 2.17 -3.80 -2.74
C SER A 65 1.72 -5.26 -2.83
N LEU A 66 2.15 -6.10 -1.89
CA LEU A 66 1.63 -7.46 -1.79
C LEU A 66 0.13 -7.47 -1.48
N MET A 67 -0.33 -6.63 -0.55
CA MET A 67 -1.75 -6.52 -0.21
C MET A 67 -2.61 -6.17 -1.42
N ILE A 68 -2.25 -5.14 -2.19
CA ILE A 68 -3.04 -4.73 -3.36
C ILE A 68 -2.98 -5.74 -4.51
N VAL A 69 -1.88 -6.49 -4.67
CA VAL A 69 -1.78 -7.62 -5.61
C VAL A 69 -2.74 -8.74 -5.22
N LEU A 70 -2.80 -9.11 -3.93
CA LEU A 70 -3.74 -10.12 -3.46
C LEU A 70 -5.18 -9.66 -3.66
N ILE A 71 -5.49 -8.40 -3.32
CA ILE A 71 -6.83 -7.84 -3.53
C ILE A 71 -7.20 -7.82 -5.01
N SER A 72 -6.31 -7.42 -5.90
CA SER A 72 -6.61 -7.38 -7.34
C SER A 72 -6.87 -8.78 -7.91
N SER A 73 -6.19 -9.81 -7.38
CA SER A 73 -6.45 -11.20 -7.77
C SER A 73 -7.89 -11.66 -7.42
N LEU A 74 -8.46 -11.17 -6.31
CA LEU A 74 -9.86 -11.45 -5.94
C LEU A 74 -10.89 -10.85 -6.91
N PHE A 75 -10.50 -9.83 -7.69
CA PHE A 75 -11.34 -9.21 -8.72
C PHE A 75 -11.05 -9.71 -10.13
N GLY A 76 -10.29 -10.81 -10.25
CA GLY A 76 -10.09 -11.50 -11.52
C GLY A 76 -8.83 -11.09 -12.30
N VAL A 77 -7.94 -10.28 -11.71
CA VAL A 77 -6.60 -10.09 -12.27
C VAL A 77 -5.84 -11.43 -12.20
N ARG A 78 -5.31 -11.88 -13.33
CA ARG A 78 -4.56 -13.16 -13.44
C ARG A 78 -3.23 -13.05 -14.17
N ASP A 79 -3.02 -11.95 -14.90
CA ASP A 79 -1.82 -11.72 -15.69
C ASP A 79 -0.65 -11.27 -14.79
N ILE A 80 0.48 -11.98 -14.89
CA ILE A 80 1.66 -11.71 -14.06
C ILE A 80 2.31 -10.35 -14.35
N ALA A 81 2.26 -9.88 -15.60
CA ALA A 81 2.74 -8.55 -15.94
C ALA A 81 1.84 -7.47 -15.32
N VAL A 82 0.51 -7.69 -15.29
CA VAL A 82 -0.42 -6.78 -14.59
C VAL A 82 -0.16 -6.77 -13.09
N PHE A 83 0.07 -7.93 -12.45
CA PHE A 83 0.48 -7.97 -11.05
C PHE A 83 1.77 -7.20 -10.78
N ALA A 84 2.79 -7.37 -11.64
CA ALA A 84 4.04 -6.63 -11.52
C ALA A 84 3.82 -5.12 -11.64
N LEU A 85 3.01 -4.66 -12.60
CA LEU A 85 2.69 -3.24 -12.76
C LEU A 85 1.94 -2.67 -11.55
N ILE A 86 0.96 -3.40 -11.01
CA ILE A 86 0.25 -3.00 -9.77
C ILE A 86 1.23 -2.89 -8.60
N ALA A 87 2.08 -3.90 -8.40
CA ALA A 87 3.07 -3.91 -7.33
C ALA A 87 4.07 -2.75 -7.46
N LEU A 88 4.62 -2.53 -8.65
CA LEU A 88 5.60 -1.47 -8.91
C LEU A 88 4.99 -0.08 -8.78
N ALA A 89 3.77 0.14 -9.27
CA ALA A 89 3.06 1.41 -9.12
C ALA A 89 2.79 1.73 -7.63
N ASN A 90 2.34 0.73 -6.87
CA ASN A 90 2.09 0.90 -5.44
C ASN A 90 3.40 1.08 -4.63
N ALA A 91 4.47 0.38 -5.00
CA ALA A 91 5.80 0.59 -4.42
C ALA A 91 6.29 2.02 -4.72
N ALA A 92 6.17 2.48 -5.96
CA ALA A 92 6.55 3.83 -6.38
C ALA A 92 5.79 4.90 -5.59
N MET A 93 4.48 4.75 -5.36
CA MET A 93 3.71 5.64 -4.49
C MET A 93 4.36 5.80 -3.11
N ASN A 94 4.75 4.69 -2.47
CA ASN A 94 5.39 4.72 -1.16
C ASN A 94 6.78 5.36 -1.21
N LEU A 95 7.55 5.13 -2.28
CA LEU A 95 8.84 5.77 -2.50
C LEU A 95 8.71 7.28 -2.74
N PHE A 96 7.63 7.76 -3.34
CA PHE A 96 7.32 9.19 -3.40
C PHE A 96 6.99 9.77 -2.01
N GLY A 97 6.42 8.98 -1.11
CA GLY A 97 6.29 9.34 0.30
C GLY A 97 7.66 9.50 0.97
N LEU A 98 8.61 8.62 0.69
CA LEU A 98 10.00 8.79 1.14
C LEU A 98 10.63 10.06 0.57
N ASP A 99 10.48 10.30 -0.73
CA ASP A 99 11.02 11.48 -1.40
C ASP A 99 10.43 12.78 -0.83
N MET A 100 9.14 12.77 -0.50
CA MET A 100 8.48 13.87 0.23
C MET A 100 9.16 14.17 1.58
N GLU A 101 9.61 13.15 2.31
CA GLU A 101 10.35 13.31 3.58
C GLU A 101 11.78 13.77 3.40
N LEU A 102 12.47 13.28 2.37
CA LEU A 102 13.85 13.63 2.09
C LEU A 102 13.99 15.05 1.54
N LEU A 103 13.18 15.44 0.56
CA LEU A 103 13.24 16.77 -0.07
C LEU A 103 12.79 17.89 0.87
N ASN A 104 11.91 17.55 1.81
CA ASN A 104 11.40 18.48 2.82
C ASN A 104 11.93 18.12 4.22
N ALA A 105 13.17 17.62 4.30
CA ALA A 105 13.82 17.28 5.55
C ALA A 105 14.02 18.53 6.42
N GLY A 106 13.81 18.42 7.74
CA GLY A 106 13.86 19.57 8.63
C GLY A 106 13.10 19.35 9.93
N SER A 107 13.46 20.10 10.97
CA SER A 107 12.87 19.99 12.31
C SER A 107 11.47 20.59 12.41
N ASP A 108 11.10 21.51 11.51
CA ASP A 108 9.78 22.14 11.45
C ASP A 108 9.18 22.02 10.04
N LYS A 109 8.30 21.03 9.86
CA LYS A 109 7.62 20.79 8.57
C LYS A 109 6.63 21.90 8.19
N SER A 110 6.29 22.81 9.12
CA SER A 110 5.26 23.83 8.93
C SER A 110 5.79 25.21 8.51
N LYS A 111 7.09 25.45 8.66
CA LYS A 111 7.70 26.78 8.43
C LYS A 111 8.46 26.91 7.11
N GLU A 112 8.85 25.82 6.49
CA GLU A 112 9.53 25.84 5.20
C GLU A 112 8.54 25.76 4.03
N LYS A 113 8.92 26.30 2.87
CA LYS A 113 8.12 26.20 1.64
C LYS A 113 8.14 24.74 1.17
N THR A 114 7.15 23.96 1.62
CA THR A 114 7.02 22.55 1.27
C THR A 114 6.90 22.36 -0.24
N ASN A 115 7.76 21.53 -0.80
CA ASN A 115 7.61 21.01 -2.15
C ASN A 115 6.62 19.82 -2.13
N TRP A 116 5.46 20.03 -2.75
CA TRP A 116 4.37 19.05 -2.81
C TRP A 116 4.42 18.11 -4.02
N LEU A 117 5.41 18.28 -4.93
CA LEU A 117 5.51 17.44 -6.13
C LEU A 117 5.58 15.94 -5.82
N PRO A 118 6.38 15.46 -4.84
CA PRO A 118 6.41 14.03 -4.53
C PRO A 118 5.04 13.52 -4.08
N PHE A 119 4.32 14.27 -3.23
CA PHE A 119 2.98 13.90 -2.80
C PHE A 119 1.98 13.82 -3.97
N ILE A 120 2.06 14.75 -4.92
CA ILE A 120 1.21 14.76 -6.11
C ILE A 120 1.51 13.55 -7.00
N PHE A 121 2.79 13.29 -7.30
CA PHE A 121 3.20 12.15 -8.12
C PHE A 121 2.85 10.82 -7.45
N GLY A 122 3.08 10.70 -6.14
CA GLY A 122 2.65 9.58 -5.33
C GLY A 122 1.14 9.35 -5.41
N SER A 123 0.34 10.41 -5.30
CA SER A 123 -1.12 10.32 -5.41
C SER A 123 -1.56 9.85 -6.80
N ILE A 124 -0.95 10.36 -7.87
CA ILE A 124 -1.27 9.97 -9.25
C ILE A 124 -0.94 8.50 -9.48
N ILE A 125 0.29 8.07 -9.16
CA ILE A 125 0.70 6.67 -9.40
C ILE A 125 -0.03 5.70 -8.46
N GLY A 126 -0.37 6.15 -7.25
CA GLY A 126 -1.15 5.40 -6.27
C GLY A 126 -2.58 5.10 -6.72
N LEU A 127 -3.12 5.82 -7.71
CA LEU A 127 -4.42 5.53 -8.33
C LEU A 127 -4.36 4.37 -9.33
N ALA A 128 -3.20 4.07 -9.90
CA ALA A 128 -3.09 3.07 -10.98
C ALA A 128 -3.61 1.67 -10.58
N PRO A 129 -3.30 1.12 -9.39
CA PRO A 129 -3.88 -0.16 -8.96
C PRO A 129 -5.42 -0.11 -8.82
N TRP A 130 -5.97 1.01 -8.36
CA TRP A 130 -7.42 1.19 -8.21
C TRP A 130 -8.13 1.26 -9.56
N VAL A 131 -7.52 1.92 -10.55
CA VAL A 131 -8.02 1.94 -11.92
C VAL A 131 -8.03 0.54 -12.52
N ALA A 132 -6.97 -0.25 -12.30
CA ALA A 132 -6.92 -1.64 -12.75
C ALA A 132 -8.04 -2.48 -12.11
N ILE A 133 -8.21 -2.40 -10.78
CA ILE A 133 -9.28 -3.13 -10.09
C ILE A 133 -10.66 -2.69 -10.57
N ALA A 134 -10.91 -1.39 -10.72
CA ALA A 134 -12.18 -0.87 -11.22
C ALA A 134 -12.48 -1.34 -12.65
N PHE A 135 -11.46 -1.41 -13.51
CA PHE A 135 -11.61 -1.97 -14.86
C PHE A 135 -12.03 -3.44 -14.80
N TYR A 136 -11.34 -4.27 -14.02
CA TYR A 136 -11.66 -5.69 -13.89
C TYR A 136 -13.06 -5.93 -13.27
N ILE A 137 -13.48 -5.09 -12.33
CA ILE A 137 -14.87 -5.08 -11.83
C ILE A 137 -15.85 -4.76 -12.97
N GLY A 138 -15.58 -3.73 -13.77
CA GLY A 138 -16.47 -3.26 -14.83
C GLY A 138 -16.63 -4.23 -16.01
N VAL A 139 -15.64 -5.08 -16.26
CA VAL A 139 -15.68 -6.10 -17.33
C VAL A 139 -16.05 -7.49 -16.84
N ASN A 140 -16.27 -7.68 -15.53
CA ASN A 140 -16.62 -8.98 -14.97
C ASN A 140 -18.11 -9.32 -15.27
N PRO A 141 -18.39 -10.35 -16.10
CA PRO A 141 -19.77 -10.71 -16.44
C PRO A 141 -20.54 -11.38 -15.29
N ASN A 142 -19.84 -11.87 -14.25
CA ASN A 142 -20.41 -12.60 -13.12
C ASN A 142 -20.20 -11.83 -11.81
N LEU A 143 -20.41 -10.51 -11.85
CA LEU A 143 -20.15 -9.64 -10.70
C LEU A 143 -21.06 -9.97 -9.50
N ASP A 144 -22.25 -10.48 -9.77
CA ASP A 144 -23.23 -10.99 -8.81
C ASP A 144 -22.76 -12.23 -8.05
N GLN A 145 -21.80 -12.97 -8.59
CA GLN A 145 -21.20 -14.15 -7.97
C GLN A 145 -19.99 -13.82 -7.09
N VAL A 146 -19.53 -12.57 -7.08
CA VAL A 146 -18.41 -12.14 -6.23
C VAL A 146 -18.85 -12.18 -4.76
N PRO A 147 -18.20 -12.97 -3.89
CA PRO A 147 -18.61 -13.10 -2.49
C PRO A 147 -18.59 -11.75 -1.75
N GLY A 148 -19.54 -11.55 -0.82
CA GLY A 148 -19.67 -10.30 -0.06
C GLY A 148 -18.41 -9.91 0.73
N PHE A 149 -17.62 -10.87 1.20
CA PHE A 149 -16.38 -10.58 1.92
C PHE A 149 -15.30 -9.95 1.01
N VAL A 150 -15.30 -10.25 -0.29
CA VAL A 150 -14.37 -9.65 -1.27
C VAL A 150 -14.66 -8.16 -1.42
N TRP A 151 -15.94 -7.78 -1.44
CA TRP A 151 -16.36 -6.38 -1.40
C TRP A 151 -16.00 -5.68 -0.09
N ALA A 152 -16.16 -6.37 1.04
CA ALA A 152 -15.75 -5.84 2.33
C ALA A 152 -14.23 -5.59 2.40
N ILE A 153 -13.42 -6.50 1.85
CA ILE A 153 -11.97 -6.33 1.70
C ILE A 153 -11.65 -5.07 0.89
N LEU A 154 -12.26 -4.92 -0.30
CA LEU A 154 -12.01 -3.78 -1.17
C LEU A 154 -12.34 -2.45 -0.49
N LEU A 155 -13.55 -2.34 0.08
CA LEU A 155 -14.00 -1.12 0.74
C LEU A 155 -13.12 -0.77 1.93
N THR A 156 -12.84 -1.75 2.80
CA THR A 156 -12.02 -1.53 3.99
C THR A 156 -10.61 -1.12 3.60
N TYR A 157 -10.00 -1.81 2.63
CA TYR A 157 -8.67 -1.46 2.15
C TYR A 157 -8.65 -0.08 1.50
N PHE A 158 -9.66 0.29 0.71
CA PHE A 158 -9.76 1.61 0.11
C PHE A 158 -9.84 2.73 1.15
N LEU A 159 -10.69 2.58 2.17
CA LEU A 159 -10.80 3.55 3.25
C LEU A 159 -9.50 3.65 4.05
N ALA A 160 -8.91 2.50 4.41
CA ALA A 160 -7.64 2.46 5.12
C ALA A 160 -6.53 3.12 4.29
N PHE A 161 -6.40 2.76 3.01
CA PHE A 161 -5.39 3.29 2.10
C PHE A 161 -5.43 4.81 2.01
N ASN A 162 -6.63 5.40 1.90
CA ASN A 162 -6.80 6.86 1.83
C ASN A 162 -6.47 7.59 3.14
N THR A 163 -6.45 6.90 4.29
CA THR A 163 -6.04 7.54 5.56
C THR A 163 -4.53 7.82 5.62
N PHE A 164 -3.70 7.06 4.91
CA PHE A 164 -2.25 7.25 4.86
C PHE A 164 -1.83 8.58 4.20
N PRO A 165 -2.27 8.92 2.97
CA PRO A 165 -1.94 10.20 2.36
C PRO A 165 -2.59 11.37 3.13
N VAL A 166 -3.76 11.18 3.76
CA VAL A 166 -4.34 12.20 4.64
C VAL A 166 -3.43 12.45 5.84
N ASN A 167 -2.90 11.41 6.48
CA ASN A 167 -1.93 11.54 7.58
C ASN A 167 -0.70 12.35 7.12
N MET A 168 -0.17 12.07 5.93
CA MET A 168 0.93 12.84 5.33
C MET A 168 0.54 14.31 5.11
N TYR A 169 -0.61 14.55 4.48
CA TYR A 169 -1.08 15.90 4.18
C TYR A 169 -1.21 16.74 5.45
N LEU A 170 -1.83 16.19 6.51
CA LEU A 170 -1.98 16.89 7.79
C LEU A 170 -0.62 17.18 8.45
N GLN A 171 0.34 16.25 8.34
CA GLN A 171 1.72 16.41 8.83
C GLN A 171 2.43 17.58 8.15
N TYR A 172 2.38 17.66 6.83
CA TYR A 172 3.04 18.73 6.07
C TYR A 172 2.30 20.06 6.10
N LYS A 173 0.97 20.05 6.27
CA LYS A 173 0.21 21.27 6.53
C LYS A 173 0.32 21.75 7.97
N GLY A 174 0.87 20.96 8.89
CA GLY A 174 0.99 21.31 10.31
C GLY A 174 -0.37 21.58 10.97
N ILE A 175 -1.40 20.81 10.64
CA ILE A 175 -2.77 21.04 11.14
C ILE A 175 -2.94 20.39 12.53
N GLY A 176 -3.26 21.17 13.55
CA GLY A 176 -3.53 20.66 14.90
C GLY A 176 -2.32 19.92 15.52
N LYS A 177 -2.54 18.68 15.98
CA LYS A 177 -1.49 17.84 16.60
C LYS A 177 -0.40 17.39 15.63
N PHE A 178 -0.68 17.45 14.32
CA PHE A 178 0.25 17.03 13.26
C PHE A 178 1.45 17.97 13.06
N LYS A 179 1.47 19.13 13.74
CA LYS A 179 2.69 19.96 13.87
C LYS A 179 3.86 19.19 14.47
N ASN A 180 3.58 18.18 15.30
CA ASN A 180 4.59 17.28 15.84
C ASN A 180 4.71 16.05 14.93
N TYR A 181 5.88 15.88 14.29
CA TYR A 181 6.16 14.72 13.44
C TYR A 181 5.90 13.38 14.15
N LEU A 182 6.22 13.28 15.45
CA LEU A 182 6.00 12.05 16.22
C LEU A 182 4.51 11.70 16.37
N TYR A 183 3.61 12.66 16.23
CA TYR A 183 2.18 12.37 16.18
C TYR A 183 1.79 11.67 14.87
N GLY A 184 2.27 12.18 13.73
CA GLY A 184 2.05 11.56 12.42
C GLY A 184 2.69 10.17 12.32
N GLU A 185 3.90 10.00 12.86
CA GLU A 185 4.59 8.72 12.93
C GLU A 185 3.82 7.66 13.75
N ARG A 186 3.28 8.03 14.92
CA ARG A 186 2.39 7.14 15.69
C ARG A 186 1.11 6.82 14.91
N GLY A 187 0.56 7.81 14.20
CA GLY A 187 -0.57 7.62 13.30
C GLY A 187 -0.30 6.52 12.28
N TYR A 188 0.83 6.59 11.59
CA TYR A 188 1.24 5.55 10.63
C TYR A 188 1.38 4.15 11.24
N ILE A 189 1.98 4.04 12.42
CA ILE A 189 2.12 2.74 13.11
C ILE A 189 0.74 2.14 13.42
N VAL A 190 -0.18 2.94 13.96
CA VAL A 190 -1.55 2.51 14.29
C VAL A 190 -2.32 2.14 13.03
N LEU A 191 -2.28 3.00 11.99
CA LEU A 191 -2.95 2.73 10.72
C LEU A 191 -2.43 1.45 10.07
N SER A 192 -1.11 1.21 10.07
CA SER A 192 -0.50 -0.01 9.54
C SER A 192 -1.01 -1.26 10.27
N LEU A 193 -0.99 -1.23 11.60
CA LEU A 193 -1.45 -2.34 12.42
C LEU A 193 -2.93 -2.64 12.19
N VAL A 194 -3.78 -1.61 12.25
CA VAL A 194 -5.23 -1.74 12.11
C VAL A 194 -5.59 -2.23 10.71
N ALA A 195 -5.05 -1.60 9.67
CA ALA A 195 -5.35 -1.95 8.28
C ALA A 195 -4.96 -3.40 7.97
N LYS A 196 -3.75 -3.80 8.35
CA LYS A 196 -3.26 -5.17 8.11
C LYS A 196 -4.03 -6.20 8.92
N THR A 197 -4.34 -5.91 10.19
CA THR A 197 -5.11 -6.82 11.05
C THR A 197 -6.51 -7.04 10.50
N ILE A 198 -7.25 -5.97 10.16
CA ILE A 198 -8.59 -6.09 9.59
C ILE A 198 -8.56 -6.87 8.28
N LEU A 199 -7.61 -6.56 7.38
CA LEU A 199 -7.49 -7.26 6.11
C LEU A 199 -7.22 -8.77 6.30
N THR A 200 -6.28 -9.13 7.17
CA THR A 200 -5.97 -10.54 7.45
C THR A 200 -7.20 -11.28 7.98
N TRP A 201 -7.96 -10.69 8.91
CA TRP A 201 -9.16 -11.34 9.43
C TRP A 201 -10.25 -11.47 8.38
N LEU A 202 -10.48 -10.44 7.55
CA LEU A 202 -11.44 -10.54 6.43
C LEU A 202 -11.05 -11.65 5.45
N VAL A 203 -9.76 -11.80 5.14
CA VAL A 203 -9.25 -12.89 4.29
C VAL A 203 -9.46 -14.25 4.95
N LEU A 204 -9.10 -14.40 6.23
CA LEU A 204 -9.24 -15.68 6.94
C LEU A 204 -10.71 -16.10 7.03
N PHE A 205 -11.60 -15.20 7.50
CA PHE A 205 -13.02 -15.51 7.59
C PHE A 205 -13.64 -15.78 6.21
N GLY A 206 -13.21 -15.06 5.17
CA GLY A 206 -13.64 -15.28 3.80
C GLY A 206 -13.20 -16.64 3.24
N ALA A 207 -11.95 -17.03 3.46
CA ALA A 207 -11.40 -18.29 2.97
C ALA A 207 -11.96 -19.54 3.67
N PHE A 208 -12.50 -19.37 4.88
CA PHE A 208 -13.10 -20.45 5.67
C PHE A 208 -14.64 -20.34 5.76
N GLN A 209 -15.29 -19.56 4.88
CA GLN A 209 -16.76 -19.64 4.77
C GLN A 209 -17.17 -21.02 4.22
N PRO A 210 -18.20 -21.66 4.82
CA PRO A 210 -18.69 -22.97 4.37
C PRO A 210 -19.29 -22.93 2.96
#